data_AF-A0A6D0DSP3-F1
#
_entry.id   AF-A0A6D0DSP3-F1
#
_cell.length_a   1.000
_cell.length_b   1.000
_cell.length_c   1.000
_cell.angle_alpha   90.00
_cell.angle_beta   90.00
_cell.angle_gamma   90.00
#
_symmetry.space_group_name_H-M   'P 1'
#
loop_
_entity.id
_entity.type
_entity.pdbx_description
1 polymer ?
#
loop_
_entity_poly.entity_id
_entity_poly.type
_entity_poly.pdbx_seq_one_letter_code
_entity_poly.pdbx_strand_id
1 'polypeptide(L)'
;MKFKLNATDLDFIINIISDLSLVDKLTDAKTYGEYLAKDKYPTRKYVIDLSADEVDYIVEQLSNFILSSGVDSNGEINSIGMHIESIIDVFM
;
A
#
# COMPACT_ATOMS: atom_id res chain seq x y z
N MET A 1 8.00 9.80 -6.15
CA MET A 1 6.63 9.72 -6.68
C MET A 1 5.68 9.78 -5.51
N LYS A 2 4.65 10.62 -5.55
CA LYS A 2 3.81 10.88 -4.37
C LYS A 2 2.46 10.20 -4.47
N PHE A 3 2.15 9.37 -3.48
CA PHE A 3 0.90 8.62 -3.39
C PHE A 3 0.10 9.06 -2.17
N LYS A 4 -1.22 8.84 -2.21
CA LYS A 4 -2.13 9.10 -1.09
C LYS A 4 -2.86 7.82 -0.73
N LEU A 5 -2.46 7.17 0.35
CA LEU A 5 -3.06 5.93 0.83
C LEU A 5 -3.87 6.16 2.10
N ASN A 6 -4.88 5.34 2.33
CA ASN A 6 -5.56 5.33 3.61
C ASN A 6 -4.74 4.51 4.64
N ALA A 7 -5.06 4.62 5.93
CA ALA A 7 -4.34 3.90 6.99
C ALA A 7 -4.40 2.38 6.83
N THR A 8 -5.54 1.84 6.40
CA THR A 8 -5.76 0.39 6.24
C THR A 8 -4.90 -0.17 5.12
N ASP A 9 -4.85 0.49 3.96
CA ASP A 9 -4.01 0.08 2.84
C ASP A 9 -2.53 0.14 3.24
N LEU A 10 -2.13 1.19 3.97
CA LEU A 10 -0.78 1.31 4.52
C LEU A 10 -0.43 0.16 5.46
N ASP A 11 -1.30 -0.16 6.41
CA ASP A 11 -1.10 -1.30 7.31
C ASP A 11 -1.02 -2.62 6.54
N PHE A 12 -1.86 -2.78 5.53
CA PHE A 12 -1.85 -3.97 4.70
C PHE A 12 -0.51 -4.14 3.98
N ILE A 13 0.00 -3.06 3.35
CA ILE A 13 1.30 -3.06 2.68
C ILE A 13 2.45 -3.34 3.67
N ILE A 14 2.46 -2.66 4.82
CA ILE A 14 3.49 -2.84 5.87
C ILE A 14 3.57 -4.29 6.34
N ASN A 15 2.43 -4.99 6.43
CA ASN A 15 2.38 -6.39 6.86
C ASN A 15 2.88 -7.40 5.81
N ILE A 16 3.03 -6.98 4.55
CA ILE A 16 3.46 -7.84 3.44
C ILE A 16 4.95 -7.64 3.12
N ILE A 17 5.46 -6.43 3.31
CA ILE A 17 6.83 -6.07 2.95
C ILE A 17 7.84 -6.55 3.99
N SER A 18 8.98 -7.06 3.51
CA SER A 18 10.11 -7.46 4.35
C SER A 18 11.25 -6.43 4.40
N ASP A 19 11.31 -5.47 3.47
CA ASP A 19 12.34 -4.42 3.48
C ASP A 19 12.10 -3.45 4.65
N LEU A 20 13.01 -3.49 5.63
CA LEU A 20 12.91 -2.68 6.84
C LEU A 20 12.97 -1.17 6.56
N SER A 21 13.77 -0.74 5.59
CA SER A 21 13.90 0.69 5.27
C SER A 21 12.60 1.24 4.69
N LEU A 22 11.93 0.43 3.87
CA LEU A 22 10.64 0.79 3.29
C LEU A 22 9.53 0.71 4.33
N VAL A 23 9.55 -0.29 5.22
CA VAL A 23 8.61 -0.40 6.35
C VAL A 23 8.70 0.82 7.26
N ASP A 24 9.91 1.23 7.64
CA ASP A 24 10.13 2.41 8.48
C ASP A 24 9.56 3.66 7.79
N LYS A 25 9.85 3.83 6.50
CA LYS A 25 9.35 4.94 5.69
C LYS A 25 7.83 4.99 5.58
N LEU A 26 7.17 3.84 5.39
CA LEU A 26 5.70 3.74 5.34
C LEU A 26 5.08 4.02 6.72
N THR A 27 5.72 3.56 7.79
CA THR A 27 5.30 3.79 9.18
C THR A 27 5.41 5.27 9.55
N ASP A 28 6.50 5.93 9.15
CA ASP A 28 6.71 7.36 9.33
C ASP A 28 5.65 8.17 8.57
N ALA A 29 5.37 7.80 7.32
CA ALA A 29 4.32 8.44 6.53
C ALA A 29 2.93 8.26 7.17
N LYS A 30 2.63 7.10 7.76
CA LYS A 30 1.39 6.87 8.50
C LYS A 30 1.31 7.73 9.77
N THR A 31 2.44 8.01 10.41
CA THR A 31 2.46 8.76 11.69
C THR A 31 2.40 10.27 11.46
N TYR A 32 3.12 10.78 10.46
CA TYR A 32 3.34 12.21 10.27
C TYR A 32 2.86 12.76 8.92
N GLY A 33 2.53 11.88 7.97
CA GLY A 33 2.22 12.24 6.59
C GLY A 33 0.75 12.49 6.29
N GLU A 34 -0.12 12.69 7.29
CA GLU A 34 -1.55 12.88 7.02
C GLU A 34 -1.79 14.13 6.14
N TYR A 35 -2.50 13.92 5.03
CA TYR A 35 -2.91 14.99 4.13
C TYR A 35 -4.03 15.81 4.78
N LEU A 36 -3.75 17.11 4.93
CA LEU A 36 -4.73 18.09 5.39
C LEU A 36 -5.34 18.83 4.20
N ALA A 37 -6.65 18.70 4.00
CA ALA A 37 -7.36 19.52 3.03
C ALA A 37 -7.36 20.98 3.50
N LYS A 38 -6.97 21.91 2.61
CA LYS A 38 -6.83 23.34 2.91
C LYS A 38 -5.92 23.63 4.11
N ASP A 39 -4.92 22.75 4.33
CA ASP A 39 -3.96 22.80 5.44
C ASP A 39 -4.60 22.81 6.84
N LYS A 40 -5.84 22.32 6.94
CA LYS A 40 -6.65 22.41 8.18
C LYS A 40 -7.41 21.14 8.52
N TYR A 41 -7.92 20.44 7.52
CA TYR A 41 -8.89 19.36 7.75
C TYR A 41 -8.26 18.00 7.49
N PRO A 42 -8.15 17.12 8.50
CA PRO A 42 -7.62 15.76 8.32
C PRO A 42 -8.48 14.96 7.35
N THR A 43 -7.84 14.20 6.46
CA THR A 43 -8.51 13.43 5.41
C THR A 43 -8.42 11.93 5.59
N ARG A 44 -7.67 11.46 6.60
CA ARG A 44 -7.31 10.04 6.79
C ARG A 44 -6.58 9.41 5.61
N LYS A 45 -6.02 10.25 4.73
CA LYS A 45 -5.11 9.84 3.67
C LYS A 45 -3.72 10.33 4.03
N TYR A 46 -2.72 9.50 3.80
CA TYR A 46 -1.33 9.75 4.16
C TYR A 46 -0.51 9.86 2.88
N VAL A 47 0.32 10.90 2.80
CA VAL A 47 1.18 11.16 1.66
C VAL A 47 2.48 10.40 1.85
N ILE A 48 2.83 9.59 0.86
CA ILE A 48 4.06 8.79 0.85
C ILE A 48 4.83 9.17 -0.40
N ASP A 49 6.14 9.40 -0.27
CA ASP A 49 7.02 9.67 -1.41
C ASP A 49 7.93 8.46 -1.68
N LEU A 50 7.72 7.78 -2.79
CA LEU A 50 8.43 6.56 -3.16
C LEU A 50 9.23 6.75 -4.45
N SER A 51 10.44 6.22 -4.51
CA SER A 51 11.19 6.05 -5.75
C SER A 51 10.52 5.01 -6.65
N ALA A 52 10.91 4.98 -7.93
CA ALA A 52 10.41 3.97 -8.87
C ALA A 52 10.74 2.55 -8.39
N ASP A 53 11.98 2.32 -7.94
CA ASP A 53 12.42 1.03 -7.42
C ASP A 53 11.60 0.56 -6.21
N GLU A 54 11.24 1.48 -5.30
CA GLU A 54 10.37 1.17 -4.16
C GLU A 54 8.94 0.84 -4.60
N VAL A 55 8.41 1.54 -5.61
CA VAL A 55 7.09 1.24 -6.18
C VAL A 55 7.07 -0.13 -6.83
N ASP A 56 8.05 -0.42 -7.69
CA ASP A 56 8.18 -1.71 -8.38
C ASP A 56 8.28 -2.85 -7.37
N TYR A 57 9.07 -2.67 -6.32
CA TYR A 57 9.20 -3.64 -5.24
C TYR A 57 7.86 -3.87 -4.49
N ILE A 58 7.13 -2.80 -4.14
CA ILE A 58 5.80 -2.93 -3.50
C ILE A 58 4.84 -3.71 -4.39
N VAL A 59 4.75 -3.35 -5.66
CA VAL A 59 3.86 -4.00 -6.62
C VAL A 59 4.24 -5.47 -6.80
N GLU A 60 5.52 -5.80 -6.84
CA GLU A 60 5.99 -7.18 -6.91
C GLU A 60 5.58 -7.98 -5.66
N GLN A 61 5.80 -7.45 -4.45
CA GLN A 61 5.43 -8.14 -3.20
C GLN A 61 3.91 -8.37 -3.12
N LEU A 62 3.12 -7.37 -3.48
CA LEU A 62 1.66 -7.47 -3.54
C LEU A 62 1.21 -8.51 -4.58
N SER A 63 1.79 -8.50 -5.78
CA SER A 63 1.47 -9.47 -6.85
C SER A 63 1.78 -10.90 -6.42
N ASN A 64 2.92 -11.11 -5.76
CA ASN A 64 3.28 -12.41 -5.19
C ASN A 64 2.28 -12.85 -4.11
N PHE A 65 1.80 -11.90 -3.30
CA PHE A 65 0.83 -12.18 -2.24
C PHE A 65 -0.57 -12.55 -2.79
N ILE A 66 -0.96 -12.03 -3.97
CA ILE A 66 -2.18 -12.49 -4.67
C ILE A 66 -2.07 -14.00 -4.94
N LEU A 67 -0.93 -14.46 -5.46
CA LEU A 67 -0.74 -15.87 -5.82
C LEU A 67 -0.82 -16.81 -4.60
N SER A 68 -0.40 -16.35 -3.42
CA SER A 68 -0.43 -17.16 -2.20
C SER A 68 -1.75 -17.10 -1.45
N SER A 69 -2.42 -15.94 -1.44
CA SER A 69 -3.48 -15.63 -0.49
C SER A 69 -4.72 -14.98 -1.13
N GLY A 70 -4.59 -14.46 -2.35
CA GLY A 70 -5.62 -13.72 -3.08
C GLY A 70 -6.48 -14.57 -4.00
N VAL A 71 -6.24 -15.87 -4.08
CA VAL A 71 -6.98 -16.81 -4.93
C VAL A 71 -7.68 -17.87 -4.06
N ASP A 72 -8.92 -18.22 -4.39
CA ASP A 72 -9.69 -19.24 -3.70
C ASP A 72 -9.42 -20.66 -4.23
N SER A 73 -10.11 -21.66 -3.67
CA SER A 73 -9.97 -23.06 -4.10
C SER A 73 -10.42 -23.35 -5.54
N ASN A 74 -11.17 -22.43 -6.16
CA ASN A 74 -11.64 -22.54 -7.53
C ASN A 74 -10.69 -21.87 -8.53
N GLY A 75 -9.62 -21.23 -8.05
CA GLY A 75 -8.74 -20.45 -8.90
C GLY A 75 -9.25 -19.04 -9.19
N GLU A 76 -10.29 -18.57 -8.48
CA GLU A 76 -10.86 -17.23 -8.63
C GLU A 76 -10.27 -16.24 -7.63
N ILE A 77 -10.19 -14.97 -8.02
CA ILE A 77 -9.75 -13.89 -7.13
C ILE A 77 -10.76 -13.74 -5.98
N ASN A 78 -10.26 -13.82 -4.75
CA ASN A 78 -11.05 -13.65 -3.54
C ASN A 78 -11.07 -12.19 -3.06
N SER A 79 -11.69 -11.91 -1.91
CA SER A 79 -11.77 -10.54 -1.37
C SER A 79 -10.41 -9.93 -1.02
N ILE A 80 -9.43 -10.73 -0.60
CA ILE A 80 -8.06 -10.29 -0.35
C ILE A 80 -7.39 -9.95 -1.68
N GLY A 81 -7.54 -10.81 -2.69
CA GLY A 81 -7.01 -10.56 -4.03
C GLY A 81 -7.55 -9.25 -4.64
N MET A 82 -8.87 -9.04 -4.57
CA MET A 82 -9.49 -7.77 -5.02
C MET A 82 -8.95 -6.55 -4.26
N HIS A 83 -8.72 -6.68 -2.95
CA HIS A 83 -8.14 -5.59 -2.16
C HIS A 83 -6.70 -5.29 -2.60
N ILE A 84 -5.90 -6.32 -2.88
CA ILE A 84 -4.53 -6.15 -3.37
C ILE A 84 -4.52 -5.47 -4.75
N GLU A 85 -5.36 -5.90 -5.69
CA GLU A 85 -5.47 -5.26 -7.01
C GLU A 85 -5.85 -3.78 -6.87
N SER A 86 -6.81 -3.46 -6.00
CA SER A 86 -7.18 -2.07 -5.71
C SER A 86 -6.03 -1.24 -5.14
N ILE A 87 -5.08 -1.85 -4.41
CA ILE A 87 -3.89 -1.16 -3.92
C ILE A 87 -2.88 -0.96 -5.05
N ILE A 88 -2.65 -1.99 -5.87
CA ILE A 88 -1.73 -1.92 -7.02
C ILE A 88 -2.16 -0.82 -8.00
N ASP A 89 -3.47 -0.68 -8.25
CA ASP A 89 -4.02 0.38 -9.10
C ASP A 89 -3.69 1.80 -8.63
N VAL A 90 -3.35 2.01 -7.34
CA VAL A 90 -2.91 3.32 -6.84
C VAL A 90 -1.49 3.66 -7.33
N PHE A 91 -0.69 2.67 -7.67
CA PHE A 91 0.71 2.81 -8.07
C PHE A 91 0.92 2.92 -9.58
N MET A 92 -0.09 2.61 -10.40
CA MET A 92 -0.10 2.75 -11.86
C MET A 92 -0.49 4.16 -12.32
#